data_AF-A0A1F7PRR5-F1
#
_entry.id   AF-A0A1F7PRR5-F1
#
_cell.length_a   1.000
_cell.length_b   1.000
_cell.length_c   1.000
_cell.angle_alpha   90.00
_cell.angle_beta   90.00
_cell.angle_gamma   90.00
#
_symmetry.space_group_name_H-M   'P 1'
#
loop_
_entity.id
_entity.type
_entity.pdbx_description
1 polymer ?
#
loop_
_entity_poly.entity_id
_entity_poly.type
_entity_poly.pdbx_seq_one_letter_code
_entity_poly.pdbx_strand_id
1 'polypeptide(L)' 'MLAADVRRRGFRCAFARREVEVELEGGVFGMAGFSGVRSCSAFDPPTAITCPRRCLDSAYRNQWWEEERT' A
#
# COMPACT_ATOMS: atom_id res chain seq x y z
N MET A 1 -20.95 3.14 -14.08
CA MET A 1 -20.31 2.46 -12.93
C MET A 1 -18.89 2.98 -12.84
N LEU A 2 -18.62 3.95 -11.95
CA LEU A 2 -17.30 4.52 -11.76
C LEU A 2 -16.45 3.49 -11.02
N ALA A 3 -15.54 2.81 -11.72
CA ALA A 3 -14.63 1.86 -11.11
C ALA A 3 -13.63 2.63 -10.22
N ALA A 4 -13.56 2.28 -8.94
CA ALA A 4 -12.44 2.68 -8.11
C ALA A 4 -11.15 2.15 -8.76
N ASP A 5 -10.17 3.02 -8.96
CA ASP A 5 -8.87 2.62 -9.53
C ASP A 5 -8.12 1.79 -8.49
N VAL A 6 -8.21 0.47 -8.59
CA VAL A 6 -7.46 -0.43 -7.71
C VAL A 6 -6.05 -0.54 -8.26
N ARG A 7 -5.06 -0.02 -7.52
CA ARG A 7 -3.64 -0.16 -7.87
C ARG A 7 -2.94 -1.09 -6.92
N ARG A 8 -2.29 -2.13 -7.46
CA ARG A 8 -1.36 -2.95 -6.69
C ARG A 8 0.04 -2.37 -6.72
N ARG A 9 0.72 -2.39 -5.58
CA ARG A 9 2.12 -2.00 -5.47
C ARG A 9 2.82 -2.91 -4.47
N GLY A 10 3.96 -3.46 -4.87
CA GLY A 10 4.92 -4.11 -3.97
C GLY A 10 5.81 -3.07 -3.33
N PHE A 11 6.09 -3.17 -2.03
CA PHE A 11 7.11 -2.36 -1.33
C PHE A 11 7.66 -3.13 -0.12
N ARG A 12 8.84 -2.73 0.38
CA ARG A 12 9.40 -3.29 1.61
C ARG A 12 8.70 -2.70 2.83
N CYS A 13 7.96 -3.54 3.56
CA CYS A 13 7.27 -3.12 4.78
C CYS A 13 8.21 -3.22 5.98
N ALA A 14 8.48 -2.11 6.66
CA ALA A 14 9.32 -2.11 7.86
C ALA A 14 8.68 -2.92 9.01
N PHE A 15 7.35 -2.93 9.09
CA PHE A 15 6.63 -3.65 10.14
C PHE A 15 6.73 -5.17 9.97
N ALA A 16 6.58 -5.65 8.73
CA ALA A 16 6.72 -7.07 8.41
C ALA A 16 8.18 -7.49 8.11
N ARG A 17 9.10 -6.51 8.00
CA ARG A 17 10.51 -6.65 7.59
C ARG A 17 10.73 -7.46 6.31
N ARG A 18 9.76 -7.44 5.41
CA ARG A 18 9.77 -8.17 4.13
C ARG A 18 9.13 -7.33 3.03
N GLU A 19 9.35 -7.73 1.79
CA GLU A 19 8.58 -7.22 0.67
C GLU A 19 7.13 -7.71 0.76
N VAL A 20 6.19 -6.79 0.57
CA VAL A 20 4.75 -7.05 0.63
C VAL A 20 4.08 -6.41 -0.57
N GLU A 21 3.04 -7.07 -1.08
CA GLU A 21 2.15 -6.51 -2.10
C GLU A 21 0.92 -5.96 -1.41
N VAL A 22 0.59 -4.70 -1.71
CA VAL A 22 -0.64 -4.07 -1.24
C VAL A 22 -1.51 -3.63 -2.40
N GLU A 23 -2.81 -3.82 -2.23
CA GLU A 23 -3.82 -3.28 -3.13
C GLU A 23 -4.39 -2.01 -2.51
N LEU A 24 -4.21 -0.88 -3.20
CA LEU A 24 -4.66 0.43 -2.78
C LEU A 24 -5.90 0.80 -3.60
N GLU A 25 -6.96 1.26 -2.92
CA GLU A 25 -8.12 1.84 -3.59
C GLU A 25 -7.88 3.33 -3.84
N GLY A 26 -7.84 3.71 -5.11
CA GLY A 26 -7.82 5.10 -5.55
C GLY A 26 -9.18 5.77 -5.32
N GLY A 27 -9.16 7.03 -4.90
CA GLY A 27 -10.37 7.84 -4.76
C GLY A 27 -11.09 8.03 -6.10
N VAL A 28 -12.42 8.09 -6.05
CA VAL A 28 -13.27 8.42 -7.20
C VAL A 28 -12.96 9.83 -7.70
N PHE A 29 -12.92 9.99 -9.03
CA PHE A 29 -12.72 11.26 -9.77
C PHE A 29 -13.27 12.48 -9.00
N GLY A 30 -12.37 13.34 -8.52
CA GLY A 30 -12.70 14.59 -7.82
C GLY A 30 -12.24 14.65 -6.36
N MET A 31 -11.92 13.52 -5.72
CA MET A 31 -11.27 13.51 -4.40
C MET A 31 -9.86 12.93 -4.50
N ALA A 32 -8.87 13.83 -4.42
CA ALA A 32 -7.45 13.48 -4.38
C ALA A 32 -7.12 12.83 -3.03
N GLY A 33 -7.40 11.54 -2.89
CA GLY A 33 -7.07 10.76 -1.70
C GLY A 33 -7.15 9.28 -2.00
N PHE A 34 -6.03 8.57 -1.89
CA PHE A 34 -6.06 7.11 -1.80
C PHE A 34 -6.93 6.74 -0.59
N SER A 35 -8.02 6.03 -0.83
CA SER A 35 -9.11 5.85 0.15
C SER A 35 -8.87 4.68 1.10
N GLY A 36 -7.90 3.81 0.82
CA GLY A 36 -7.54 2.76 1.77
C GLY A 36 -6.66 1.66 1.17
N VAL A 37 -6.19 0.79 2.06
CA VAL A 37 -5.53 -0.47 1.69
C VAL A 37 -6.60 -1.54 1.73
N ARG A 38 -6.87 -2.16 0.59
CA ARG A 38 -7.88 -3.21 0.44
C ARG A 38 -7.33 -4.57 0.85
N SER A 39 -6.06 -4.82 0.53
CA SER A 39 -5.41 -6.11 0.70
C SER A 39 -3.91 -5.92 0.91
N CYS A 40 -3.30 -6.77 1.73
CA CYS A 40 -1.88 -6.75 2.05
C CYS A 40 -1.37 -8.19 2.23
N SER A 41 -0.41 -8.61 1.40
CA SER A 41 0.20 -9.95 1.49
C SER A 41 0.97 -10.21 2.78
N ALA A 42 1.16 -9.18 3.61
CA ALA A 42 1.77 -9.32 4.92
C ALA A 42 0.88 -10.11 5.90
N PHE A 43 -0.44 -10.12 5.68
CA PHE A 43 -1.45 -10.70 6.56
C PHE A 43 -2.12 -11.90 5.91
N ASP A 44 -2.58 -12.85 6.72
CA ASP A 44 -3.43 -13.96 6.30
C ASP A 44 -4.64 -14.05 7.25
N PRO A 45 -5.88 -13.74 6.78
CA PRO A 45 -6.23 -13.35 5.43
C PRO A 45 -5.69 -11.93 5.08
N PRO A 46 -5.40 -11.64 3.80
CA PRO A 46 -4.75 -10.38 3.38
C PRO A 46 -5.61 -9.13 3.59
N THR A 47 -6.89 -9.29 3.93
CA THR A 47 -7.82 -8.22 4.31
C THR A 47 -7.80 -7.92 5.82
N ALA A 48 -7.20 -8.78 6.65
CA ALA A 48 -7.08 -8.61 8.11
C ALA A 48 -5.97 -7.61 8.48
N ILE A 49 -5.99 -6.44 7.85
CA ILE A 49 -4.96 -5.40 8.01
C ILE A 49 -5.18 -4.68 9.34
N THR A 50 -4.39 -5.05 10.35
CA THR A 50 -4.38 -4.43 11.68
C THR A 50 -3.24 -3.42 11.87
N CYS A 51 -2.37 -3.27 10.86
CA CYS A 51 -1.31 -2.27 10.92
C CYS A 51 -1.89 -0.84 10.81
N PRO A 52 -1.14 0.20 11.21
CA PRO A 52 -1.58 1.60 11.11
C PRO A 52 -1.74 2.11 9.66
N ARG A 53 -1.65 1.24 8.65
CA ARG A 53 -1.76 1.58 7.21
C ARG A 53 -0.82 2.69 6.77
N ARG A 54 0.35 2.79 7.40
CA ARG A 54 1.45 3.71 7.00
C ARG A 54 1.88 3.50 5.55
N CYS A 55 1.58 2.34 4.98
CA CYS A 55 1.76 2.05 3.56
C CYS A 55 0.89 2.90 2.61
N LEU A 56 -0.08 3.68 3.10
CA LEU A 56 -0.77 4.71 2.29
C LEU A 56 0.13 5.92 2.03
N ASP A 57 1.04 6.21 2.94
CA ASP A 57 2.00 7.30 2.80
C ASP A 57 3.07 6.96 1.76
N SER A 58 3.21 7.83 0.75
CA SER A 58 4.15 7.61 -0.34
C SER A 58 5.61 7.74 0.10
N ALA A 59 5.92 8.59 1.07
CA ALA A 59 7.28 8.71 1.60
C ALA A 59 7.67 7.46 2.40
N TYR A 60 6.76 6.92 3.21
CA TYR A 60 6.99 5.65 3.92
C TYR A 60 7.26 4.46 3.00
N ARG A 61 6.63 4.43 1.82
CA ARG A 61 6.94 3.39 0.82
C ARG A 61 8.29 3.66 0.16
N ASN A 62 8.54 4.90 -0.25
CA ASN A 62 9.73 5.26 -1.03
C ASN A 62 11.04 5.25 -0.24
N GLN A 63 11.01 5.38 1.10
CA GLN A 63 12.22 5.44 1.93
C GLN A 63 13.13 4.19 1.86
N TRP A 64 12.67 3.10 1.24
CA TRP A 64 13.42 1.84 1.12
C TRP A 64 13.98 1.58 -0.28
N TRP A 65 13.59 2.37 -1.29
CA TRP A 65 14.09 2.21 -2.67
C TRP A 65 15.47 2.82 -2.90
N GLU A 66 15.94 3.69 -2.00
CA GLU A 66 17.20 4.42 -2.18
C GLU A 66 18.45 3.60 -1.79
N GLU A 67 18.29 2.48 -1.08
CA GLU A 67 19.42 1.73 -0.49
C GLU A 67 20.03 0.65 -1.41
N GLU A 68 19.40 0.32 -2.55
CA GLU A 68 19.89 -0.70 -3.49
C GLU A 68 20.61 -0.10 -4.74
N ARG A 69 21.08 1.14 -4.67
CA ARG A 69 21.74 1.83 -5.80
C ARG A 69 23.16 2.34 -5.52
N THR A 70 23.87 1.73 -4.57
CA THR A 70 25.32 1.91 -4.38
C THR A 70 26.06 0.61 -4.70
#